data_AF-A0A2W0DMN2-F1
#
_entry.id   AF-A0A2W0DMN2-F1
#
_cell.length_a   1.000
_cell.length_b   1.000
_cell.length_c   1.000
_cell.angle_alpha   90.00
_cell.angle_beta   90.00
_cell.angle_gamma   90.00
#
_symmetry.space_group_name_H-M   'P 1'
#
loop_
_entity.id
_entity.type
_entity.pdbx_description
1 polymer ?
#
loop_
_entity_poly.entity_id
_entity_poly.type
_entity_poly.pdbx_seq_one_letter_code
_entity_poly.pdbx_strand_id
1 'polypeptide(L)'
;MDQHIDRRRFMTLGLAGAATTALGATAIGPDGSAQAATGTTAPAAAPVLLAADEFDGPVGSAPNPGIWRYDLGAGGWGNAELQTYTDSRRNAALDGAGNLVITAHREADGSYSSARLKSESTYTAHYGRIEARIRIPRGQGVWPAFWMLGADIGQVGWPACGEIDVMENVGYEPGIVHGTVHGPGYSGAQGISAAYTAPSGAAFADDFHVYGVDWRPGSITWTVDGVAYRTVTRADVGSAPWVFDKPFFVILNVAVGGNWPGSPDASSRFPQQMTVDWLRVHQNA
;
A
#
# COMPACT_ATOMS: atom_id res chain seq x y z
N MET A 1 -6.63 -9.53 -26.14
CA MET A 1 -6.34 -8.37 -27.01
C MET A 1 -5.69 -7.35 -26.12
N ASP A 2 -4.36 -7.45 -26.00
CA ASP A 2 -3.54 -6.61 -25.13
C ASP A 2 -3.74 -5.14 -25.49
N GLN A 3 -4.39 -4.39 -24.61
CA GLN A 3 -4.30 -2.95 -24.68
C GLN A 3 -2.94 -2.56 -24.11
N HIS A 4 -2.07 -2.13 -25.01
CA HIS A 4 -0.79 -1.54 -24.69
C HIS A 4 -1.04 -0.28 -23.87
N ILE A 5 -1.07 -0.40 -22.54
CA ILE A 5 -1.12 0.75 -21.64
C ILE A 5 0.21 1.49 -21.84
N ASP A 6 0.13 2.75 -22.28
CA ASP A 6 1.29 3.63 -22.44
C ASP A 6 1.85 3.97 -21.05
N ARG A 7 2.93 3.30 -20.66
CA ARG A 7 3.49 3.25 -19.30
C ARG A 7 4.25 4.51 -18.86
N ARG A 8 4.20 5.60 -19.64
CA ARG A 8 5.08 6.78 -19.47
C ARG A 8 4.39 8.04 -18.95
N ARG A 9 3.14 8.00 -18.49
CA ARG A 9 2.42 9.21 -18.07
C ARG A 9 1.75 9.09 -16.71
N PHE A 10 2.08 10.04 -15.84
CA PHE A 10 1.19 10.53 -14.80
C PHE A 10 -0.09 11.04 -15.47
N MET A 11 -1.17 10.27 -15.37
CA MET A 11 -2.51 10.73 -15.77
C MET A 11 -3.34 10.95 -14.52
N THR A 12 -3.44 12.20 -14.08
CA THR A 12 -4.59 12.64 -13.29
C THR A 12 -5.75 12.84 -14.28
N LEU A 13 -6.64 11.87 -14.42
CA LEU A 13 -7.83 12.04 -15.25
C LEU A 13 -8.87 12.88 -14.49
N GLY A 14 -9.10 14.13 -14.92
CA GLY A 14 -10.26 14.91 -14.47
C GLY A 14 -11.55 14.34 -15.08
N LEU A 15 -12.53 14.00 -14.24
CA LEU A 15 -13.82 13.46 -14.70
C LEU A 15 -14.67 14.54 -15.39
N ALA A 16 -15.21 14.20 -16.57
CA ALA A 16 -16.49 14.71 -17.05
C ALA A 16 -17.53 13.58 -16.93
N GLY A 17 -18.47 13.73 -16.00
CA GLY A 17 -19.52 12.74 -15.75
C GLY A 17 -20.58 12.73 -16.83
N ALA A 18 -21.05 11.54 -17.21
CA ALA A 18 -22.31 11.36 -17.92
C ALA A 18 -23.07 10.18 -17.28
N ALA A 19 -24.05 10.51 -16.43
CA ALA A 19 -25.03 9.53 -15.96
C ALA A 19 -25.99 9.22 -17.11
N THR A 20 -26.07 7.96 -17.53
CA THR A 20 -27.10 7.48 -18.45
C THR A 20 -28.16 6.73 -17.66
N THR A 21 -29.37 7.28 -17.62
CA THR A 21 -30.57 6.60 -17.13
C THR A 21 -31.14 5.73 -18.25
N ALA A 22 -31.12 4.41 -18.07
CA ALA A 22 -31.83 3.49 -18.95
C ALA A 22 -33.29 3.33 -18.45
N LEU A 23 -34.26 3.88 -19.19
CA LEU A 23 -35.66 3.50 -19.02
C LEU A 23 -35.90 2.17 -19.75
N GLY A 24 -36.26 1.12 -19.00
CA GLY A 24 -36.73 -0.13 -19.58
C GLY A 24 -38.16 0.01 -20.08
N ALA A 25 -38.36 -0.07 -21.40
CA ALA A 25 -39.69 -0.21 -21.99
C ALA A 25 -40.05 -1.70 -22.12
N THR A 26 -41.20 -2.11 -21.59
CA THR A 26 -41.76 -3.44 -21.80
C THR A 26 -42.53 -3.48 -23.13
N ALA A 27 -42.03 -4.24 -24.09
CA ALA A 27 -42.78 -4.57 -25.30
C ALA A 27 -43.63 -5.84 -25.04
N ILE A 28 -44.94 -5.76 -25.31
CA ILE A 28 -45.87 -6.90 -25.23
C ILE A 28 -46.04 -7.44 -26.66
N GLY A 29 -45.71 -8.72 -26.86
CA GLY A 29 -45.94 -9.43 -28.13
C GLY A 29 -47.42 -9.82 -28.31
N PRO A 30 -47.87 -10.06 -29.56
CA PRO A 30 -49.28 -10.28 -29.90
C PRO A 30 -49.92 -11.55 -29.33
N ASP A 31 -49.16 -12.47 -28.73
CA ASP A 31 -49.65 -13.78 -28.27
C ASP A 31 -49.78 -13.91 -26.74
N GLY A 32 -49.66 -12.82 -25.98
CA GLY A 32 -49.95 -12.80 -24.53
C GLY A 32 -48.98 -13.57 -23.64
N SER A 33 -47.90 -14.14 -24.17
CA SER A 33 -46.84 -14.75 -23.37
C SER A 33 -45.82 -13.71 -22.92
N ALA A 34 -45.64 -13.55 -21.61
CA ALA A 34 -44.57 -12.74 -21.04
C ALA A 34 -43.21 -13.39 -21.33
N GLN A 35 -42.46 -12.83 -22.26
CA GLN A 35 -41.08 -13.24 -22.50
C GLN A 35 -40.22 -12.59 -21.41
N ALA A 36 -39.65 -13.41 -20.52
CA ALA A 36 -38.72 -12.92 -19.52
C ALA A 36 -37.55 -12.25 -20.26
N ALA A 37 -37.45 -10.93 -20.14
CA ALA A 37 -36.28 -10.21 -20.59
C ALA A 37 -35.10 -10.75 -19.79
N THR A 38 -34.23 -11.51 -20.46
CA THR A 38 -32.91 -11.85 -19.92
C THR A 38 -32.18 -10.53 -19.75
N GLY A 39 -32.24 -9.96 -18.54
CA GLY A 39 -31.47 -8.79 -18.19
C GLY A 39 -30.00 -9.16 -18.34
N THR A 40 -29.40 -8.76 -19.46
CA THR A 40 -27.95 -8.63 -19.56
C THR A 40 -27.56 -7.58 -18.54
N THR A 41 -27.08 -8.03 -17.38
CA THR A 41 -26.31 -7.19 -16.47
C THR A 41 -25.19 -6.59 -17.30
N ALA A 42 -25.24 -5.26 -17.48
CA ALA A 42 -24.11 -4.55 -18.07
C ALA A 42 -22.85 -4.97 -17.30
N PRO A 43 -21.74 -5.28 -17.99
CA PRO A 43 -20.50 -5.59 -17.30
C PRO A 43 -20.20 -4.45 -16.34
N ALA A 44 -19.92 -4.77 -15.07
CA ALA A 44 -19.50 -3.78 -14.09
C ALA A 44 -18.37 -2.95 -14.74
N ALA A 45 -18.54 -1.63 -14.74
CA ALA A 45 -17.55 -0.75 -15.34
C ALA A 45 -16.16 -1.06 -14.75
N ALA A 46 -15.14 -1.15 -15.60
CA ALA A 46 -13.79 -1.41 -15.14
C ALA A 46 -13.38 -0.32 -14.12
N PRO A 47 -12.73 -0.68 -13.01
CA PRO A 47 -12.34 0.28 -11.99
C PRO A 47 -11.44 1.38 -12.60
N VAL A 48 -11.74 2.63 -12.28
CA VAL A 48 -11.04 3.80 -12.84
C VAL A 48 -9.68 3.94 -12.16
N LEU A 49 -8.57 3.83 -12.91
CA LEU A 49 -7.22 4.09 -12.41
C LEU A 49 -7.03 5.60 -12.18
N LEU A 50 -6.73 6.00 -10.95
CA LEU A 50 -6.55 7.40 -10.54
C LEU A 50 -5.08 7.81 -10.52
N ALA A 51 -4.19 6.91 -10.10
CA ALA A 51 -2.75 7.12 -10.10
C ALA A 51 -2.01 5.78 -10.14
N ALA A 52 -0.80 5.78 -10.71
CA ALA A 52 0.08 4.64 -10.70
C ALA A 52 1.55 5.07 -10.74
N ASP A 53 2.42 4.24 -10.19
CA ASP A 53 3.85 4.19 -10.54
C ASP A 53 4.17 2.74 -10.92
N GLU A 54 4.58 2.56 -12.18
CA GLU A 54 4.97 1.25 -12.73
C GLU A 54 6.50 1.06 -12.66
N PHE A 55 7.22 2.01 -12.05
CA PHE A 55 8.65 1.95 -11.79
C PHE A 55 9.53 1.62 -13.02
N ASP A 56 9.05 1.95 -14.21
CA ASP A 56 9.79 1.83 -15.46
C ASP A 56 10.93 2.86 -15.53
N GLY A 57 12.14 2.38 -15.78
CA GLY A 57 13.28 3.25 -16.06
C GLY A 57 14.60 2.47 -16.11
N PRO A 58 15.69 3.10 -16.57
CA PRO A 58 17.01 2.46 -16.59
C PRO A 58 17.49 2.06 -15.20
N VAL A 59 18.31 1.00 -15.12
CA VAL A 59 18.96 0.58 -13.87
C VAL A 59 19.69 1.76 -13.18
N GLY A 60 19.55 1.86 -11.86
CA GLY A 60 20.15 2.93 -11.06
C GLY A 60 19.42 4.27 -11.11
N SER A 61 18.31 4.37 -11.86
CA SER A 61 17.51 5.59 -11.90
C SER A 61 16.82 5.89 -10.59
N ALA A 62 16.45 7.16 -10.42
CA ALA A 62 15.66 7.62 -9.29
C ALA A 62 14.25 7.06 -9.29
N PRO A 63 13.63 6.86 -8.11
CA PRO A 63 12.18 6.93 -7.98
C PRO A 63 11.68 8.26 -8.55
N ASN A 64 10.52 8.23 -9.22
CA ASN A 64 9.96 9.39 -9.91
C ASN A 64 9.76 10.58 -8.94
N PRO A 65 10.48 11.71 -9.09
CA PRO A 65 10.33 12.87 -8.21
C PRO A 65 9.01 13.63 -8.45
N GLY A 66 8.22 13.28 -9.45
CA GLY A 66 6.82 13.70 -9.56
C GLY A 66 5.94 13.09 -8.46
N ILE A 67 6.36 11.98 -7.84
CA ILE A 67 5.65 11.28 -6.78
C ILE A 67 6.47 11.27 -5.50
N TRP A 68 7.67 10.73 -5.55
CA TRP A 68 8.36 10.30 -4.35
C TRP A 68 9.22 11.41 -3.78
N ARG A 69 9.17 11.56 -2.46
CA ARG A 69 10.10 12.30 -1.64
C ARG A 69 10.81 11.32 -0.72
N TYR A 70 12.05 11.64 -0.36
CA TYR A 70 12.80 10.89 0.64
C TYR A 70 12.53 11.45 2.03
N ASP A 71 12.22 10.56 2.97
CA ASP A 71 12.13 10.89 4.39
C ASP A 71 13.48 10.53 5.03
N LEU A 72 14.27 11.55 5.33
CA LEU A 72 15.70 11.39 5.63
C LEU A 72 15.98 11.34 7.13
N GLY A 73 16.99 10.58 7.51
CA GLY A 73 17.58 10.62 8.84
C GLY A 73 17.47 9.32 9.64
N ALA A 74 18.01 9.39 10.85
CA ALA A 74 18.02 8.33 11.84
C ALA A 74 17.23 8.78 13.08
N GLY A 75 17.48 8.18 14.24
CA GLY A 75 16.82 8.56 15.50
C GLY A 75 15.59 7.72 15.82
N GLY A 76 15.42 6.60 15.10
CA GLY A 76 14.55 5.51 15.52
C GLY A 76 13.05 5.71 15.32
N TRP A 77 12.62 6.78 14.68
CA TRP A 77 11.29 6.92 14.07
C TRP A 77 10.08 6.56 14.96
N GLY A 78 10.23 6.73 16.29
CA GLY A 78 9.21 6.37 17.29
C GLY A 78 9.23 4.91 17.75
N ASN A 79 10.02 4.05 17.11
CA ASN A 79 10.01 2.59 17.29
C ASN A 79 11.37 1.99 17.67
N ALA A 80 12.36 2.81 18.03
CA ALA A 80 13.75 2.37 18.30
C ALA A 80 14.44 1.69 17.09
N GLU A 81 14.08 2.14 15.89
CA GLU A 81 14.71 1.71 14.63
C GLU A 81 16.20 2.11 14.56
N LEU A 82 17.02 1.31 13.87
CA LEU A 82 18.49 1.43 13.85
C LEU A 82 19.03 2.02 12.53
N GLN A 83 18.24 2.05 11.46
CA GLN A 83 18.70 2.55 10.17
C GLN A 83 18.76 4.07 10.11
N THR A 84 19.66 4.56 9.27
CA THR A 84 19.59 5.90 8.69
C THR A 84 18.91 5.81 7.32
N TYR A 85 17.77 6.48 7.14
CA TYR A 85 17.16 6.63 5.83
C TYR A 85 17.90 7.69 5.01
N THR A 86 18.23 7.37 3.75
CA THR A 86 19.02 8.23 2.87
C THR A 86 18.32 8.45 1.51
N ASP A 87 18.81 9.42 0.74
CA ASP A 87 18.45 9.64 -0.67
C ASP A 87 19.41 8.97 -1.66
N SER A 88 20.31 8.11 -1.17
CA SER A 88 21.29 7.42 -1.99
C SER A 88 20.63 6.41 -2.92
N ARG A 89 21.13 6.35 -4.17
CA ARG A 89 20.76 5.30 -5.13
C ARG A 89 21.13 3.89 -4.66
N ARG A 90 22.04 3.76 -3.67
CA ARG A 90 22.32 2.47 -3.02
C ARG A 90 21.13 1.97 -2.20
N ASN A 91 20.30 2.88 -1.68
CA ASN A 91 19.18 2.55 -0.82
C ASN A 91 17.83 2.57 -1.55
N ALA A 92 17.65 3.40 -2.58
CA ALA A 92 16.48 3.33 -3.46
C ALA A 92 16.83 3.71 -4.90
N ALA A 93 16.63 2.76 -5.81
CA ALA A 93 16.79 2.95 -7.25
C ALA A 93 15.91 1.97 -8.04
N LEU A 94 15.71 2.28 -9.32
CA LEU A 94 15.09 1.36 -10.27
C LEU A 94 16.09 0.27 -10.70
N ASP A 95 15.62 -0.95 -10.93
CA ASP A 95 16.47 -2.08 -11.32
C ASP A 95 16.68 -2.24 -12.84
N GLY A 96 15.95 -1.49 -13.66
CA GLY A 96 15.97 -1.64 -15.12
C GLY A 96 15.01 -2.69 -15.67
N ALA A 97 14.31 -3.42 -14.81
CA ALA A 97 13.35 -4.47 -15.14
C ALA A 97 11.91 -4.09 -14.75
N GLY A 98 11.66 -2.81 -14.48
CA GLY A 98 10.34 -2.29 -14.10
C GLY A 98 10.07 -2.37 -12.60
N ASN A 99 11.10 -2.41 -11.74
CA ASN A 99 10.88 -2.39 -10.30
C ASN A 99 11.64 -1.26 -9.62
N LEU A 100 11.02 -0.71 -8.57
CA LEU A 100 11.72 0.00 -7.50
C LEU A 100 12.34 -1.03 -6.54
N VAL A 101 13.60 -0.80 -6.16
CA VAL A 101 14.28 -1.61 -5.14
C VAL A 101 14.68 -0.71 -3.98
N ILE A 102 14.08 -0.94 -2.81
CA ILE A 102 14.52 -0.38 -1.53
C ILE A 102 15.48 -1.37 -0.88
N THR A 103 16.72 -0.96 -0.66
CA THR A 103 17.78 -1.81 -0.10
C THR A 103 18.24 -1.31 1.26
N ALA A 104 18.08 -2.16 2.28
CA ALA A 104 18.69 -2.01 3.58
C ALA A 104 20.10 -2.60 3.57
N HIS A 105 21.11 -1.82 3.96
CA HIS A 105 22.50 -2.24 4.05
C HIS A 105 22.97 -2.25 5.50
N ARG A 106 23.90 -3.15 5.81
CA ARG A 106 24.79 -3.02 6.97
C ARG A 106 26.09 -2.38 6.49
N GLU A 107 26.44 -1.24 7.06
CA GLU A 107 27.64 -0.49 6.69
C GLU A 107 28.89 -1.07 7.38
N ALA A 108 30.07 -0.63 6.94
CA ALA A 108 31.35 -1.15 7.42
C ALA A 108 31.58 -0.89 8.92
N ASP A 109 31.03 0.21 9.46
CA ASP A 109 31.07 0.56 10.88
C ASP A 109 30.02 -0.20 11.73
N GLY A 110 29.20 -1.04 11.09
CA GLY A 110 28.15 -1.82 11.73
C GLY A 110 26.81 -1.10 11.87
N SER A 111 26.72 0.17 11.47
CA SER A 111 25.44 0.88 11.35
C SER A 111 24.62 0.36 10.16
N TYR A 112 23.38 0.82 10.03
CA TYR A 112 22.48 0.43 8.95
C TYR A 112 22.02 1.64 8.15
N SER A 113 21.86 1.46 6.84
CA SER A 113 21.22 2.44 5.96
C SER A 113 20.05 1.82 5.22
N SER A 114 19.04 2.61 4.90
CA SER A 114 17.89 2.18 4.10
C SER A 114 17.25 3.38 3.39
N ALA A 115 16.06 3.20 2.79
CA ALA A 115 15.25 4.29 2.28
C ALA A 115 13.81 4.23 2.81
N ARG A 116 13.22 5.42 2.97
CA ARG A 116 11.81 5.65 3.27
C ARG A 116 11.30 6.68 2.26
N LEU A 117 10.43 6.23 1.37
CA LEU A 117 9.84 7.05 0.31
C LEU A 117 8.42 7.41 0.70
N LYS A 118 8.02 8.67 0.47
CA LYS A 118 6.65 9.14 0.72
C LYS A 118 6.11 9.94 -0.46
N SER A 119 4.81 9.84 -0.71
CA SER A 119 4.10 10.66 -1.70
C SER A 119 3.56 11.98 -1.12
N GLU A 120 3.98 12.35 0.09
CA GLU A 120 3.55 13.56 0.76
C GLU A 120 3.77 14.79 -0.14
N SER A 121 2.77 15.67 -0.21
CA SER A 121 2.73 16.88 -1.04
C SER A 121 2.75 16.69 -2.56
N THR A 122 2.82 15.46 -3.08
CA THR A 122 2.74 15.17 -4.52
C THR A 122 1.46 14.45 -4.90
N TYR A 123 1.06 13.46 -4.10
CA TYR A 123 -0.14 12.68 -4.32
C TYR A 123 -0.72 12.19 -2.99
N THR A 124 -2.03 12.36 -2.84
CA THR A 124 -2.82 11.79 -1.75
C THR A 124 -4.02 11.05 -2.33
N ALA A 125 -4.38 9.94 -1.69
CA ALA A 125 -5.61 9.22 -1.96
C ALA A 125 -6.65 9.59 -0.90
N HIS A 126 -7.92 9.64 -1.30
CA HIS A 126 -9.05 9.73 -0.38
C HIS A 126 -10.09 8.70 -0.82
N TYR A 127 -10.13 7.58 -0.10
CA TYR A 127 -10.81 6.36 -0.53
C TYR A 127 -10.21 5.75 -1.81
N GLY A 128 -10.75 4.59 -2.19
CA GLY A 128 -10.34 3.84 -3.37
C GLY A 128 -9.77 2.48 -3.01
N ARG A 129 -9.27 1.80 -4.05
CA ARG A 129 -8.43 0.61 -3.90
C ARG A 129 -6.98 1.01 -4.06
N ILE A 130 -6.18 0.84 -3.02
CA ILE A 130 -4.76 1.19 -3.00
C ILE A 130 -3.97 -0.10 -2.89
N GLU A 131 -3.19 -0.41 -3.92
CA GLU A 131 -2.50 -1.69 -4.08
C GLU A 131 -1.05 -1.50 -4.53
N ALA A 132 -0.19 -2.41 -4.09
CA ALA A 132 1.17 -2.53 -4.61
C ALA A 132 1.55 -4.01 -4.76
N ARG A 133 2.26 -4.33 -5.84
CA ARG A 133 2.85 -5.65 -6.04
C ARG A 133 4.28 -5.66 -5.54
N ILE A 134 4.51 -6.34 -4.42
CA ILE A 134 5.75 -6.27 -3.65
C ILE A 134 6.28 -7.68 -3.39
N ARG A 135 7.60 -7.86 -3.53
CA ARG A 135 8.34 -8.95 -2.91
C ARG A 135 9.12 -8.38 -1.74
N ILE A 136 8.82 -8.85 -0.53
CA ILE A 136 9.40 -8.33 0.70
C ILE A 136 10.75 -9.00 1.04
N PRO A 137 11.63 -8.35 1.84
CA PRO A 137 12.81 -8.98 2.41
C PRO A 137 12.46 -9.97 3.54
N ARG A 138 13.48 -10.62 4.12
CA ARG A 138 13.34 -11.46 5.33
C ARG A 138 14.54 -11.34 6.26
N GLY A 139 14.41 -11.92 7.44
CA GLY A 139 15.49 -12.07 8.43
C GLY A 139 15.20 -11.30 9.71
N GLN A 140 15.77 -11.80 10.81
CA GLN A 140 15.64 -11.17 12.12
C GLN A 140 15.99 -9.68 12.07
N GLY A 141 15.12 -8.85 12.66
CA GLY A 141 15.27 -7.41 12.74
C GLY A 141 15.01 -6.63 11.44
N VAL A 142 14.51 -7.27 10.38
CA VAL A 142 14.13 -6.56 9.14
C VAL A 142 12.63 -6.29 9.16
N TRP A 143 12.20 -5.08 8.79
CA TRP A 143 10.79 -4.67 8.86
C TRP A 143 10.39 -3.85 7.64
N PRO A 144 9.97 -4.50 6.54
CA PRO A 144 9.39 -3.82 5.38
C PRO A 144 7.96 -3.37 5.66
N ALA A 145 7.59 -2.20 5.12
CA ALA A 145 6.24 -1.67 5.24
C ALA A 145 5.78 -0.94 3.97
N PHE A 146 4.50 -1.13 3.65
CA PHE A 146 3.69 -0.35 2.73
C PHE A 146 2.48 0.18 3.50
N TRP A 147 2.40 1.50 3.64
CA TRP A 147 1.48 2.11 4.59
C TRP A 147 1.14 3.54 4.19
N MET A 148 0.24 4.17 4.93
CA MET A 148 -0.31 5.48 4.61
C MET A 148 -0.50 6.31 5.87
N LEU A 149 -0.24 7.62 5.77
CA LEU A 149 -0.47 8.59 6.85
C LEU A 149 -1.42 9.70 6.39
N GLY A 150 -2.25 10.21 7.31
CA GLY A 150 -3.10 11.36 7.05
C GLY A 150 -2.28 12.57 6.61
N ALA A 151 -2.70 13.22 5.52
CA ALA A 151 -1.99 14.35 4.94
C ALA A 151 -1.99 15.61 5.84
N ASP A 152 -2.75 15.59 6.93
CA ASP A 152 -2.80 16.63 7.96
C ASP A 152 -1.86 16.38 9.15
N ILE A 153 -0.91 15.43 9.04
CA ILE A 153 0.05 15.10 10.10
C ILE A 153 0.82 16.32 10.62
N GLY A 154 1.20 17.26 9.75
CA GLY A 154 1.89 18.48 10.16
C GLY A 154 1.05 19.45 11.01
N GLN A 155 -0.28 19.28 11.00
CA GLN A 155 -1.25 20.13 11.68
C GLN A 155 -1.78 19.49 12.97
N VAL A 156 -2.08 18.19 12.94
CA VAL A 156 -2.72 17.49 14.07
C VAL A 156 -1.82 16.49 14.78
N GLY A 157 -0.68 16.14 14.18
CA GLY A 157 0.25 15.14 14.71
C GLY A 157 -0.29 13.71 14.70
N TRP A 158 0.58 12.77 15.05
CA TRP A 158 0.22 11.36 15.24
C TRP A 158 -0.25 11.11 16.68
N PRO A 159 -1.27 10.26 16.94
CA PRO A 159 -2.04 9.44 15.99
C PRO A 159 -3.29 10.14 15.43
N ALA A 160 -3.51 11.43 15.70
CA ALA A 160 -4.71 12.15 15.24
C ALA A 160 -4.80 12.27 13.71
N CYS A 161 -3.66 12.26 13.01
CA CYS A 161 -3.61 12.22 11.56
C CYS A 161 -4.18 10.90 10.98
N GLY A 162 -4.16 9.82 11.76
CA GLY A 162 -4.52 8.48 11.31
C GLY A 162 -3.41 7.82 10.51
N GLU A 163 -3.36 6.49 10.61
CA GLU A 163 -2.41 5.61 9.91
C GLU A 163 -3.14 4.38 9.38
N ILE A 164 -2.84 3.98 8.15
CA ILE A 164 -3.34 2.74 7.54
C ILE A 164 -2.13 1.94 7.07
N ASP A 165 -1.80 0.89 7.78
CA ASP A 165 -0.73 -0.03 7.44
C ASP A 165 -1.27 -1.08 6.50
N VAL A 166 -1.00 -0.93 5.20
CA VAL A 166 -1.52 -1.82 4.15
C VAL A 166 -0.82 -3.18 4.21
N MET A 167 0.48 -3.18 4.48
CA MET A 167 1.28 -4.37 4.73
C MET A 167 2.47 -4.01 5.60
N GLU A 168 2.61 -4.74 6.70
CA GLU A 168 3.86 -4.85 7.46
C GLU A 168 4.27 -6.31 7.58
N ASN A 169 5.57 -6.57 7.63
CA ASN A 169 6.12 -7.86 8.02
C ASN A 169 7.26 -7.66 9.02
N VAL A 170 7.38 -8.57 9.99
CA VAL A 170 8.61 -8.71 10.77
C VAL A 170 9.39 -9.90 10.23
N GLY A 171 10.63 -9.68 9.83
CA GLY A 171 11.38 -10.62 8.98
C GLY A 171 11.72 -11.96 9.62
N TYR A 172 11.53 -12.13 10.94
CA TYR A 172 11.62 -13.44 11.61
C TYR A 172 10.36 -14.32 11.41
N GLU A 173 9.25 -13.73 10.95
CA GLU A 173 7.99 -14.40 10.58
C GLU A 173 7.70 -14.18 9.08
N PRO A 174 8.51 -14.72 8.15
CA PRO A 174 8.43 -14.38 6.74
C PRO A 174 7.13 -14.84 6.04
N GLY A 175 6.31 -15.67 6.69
CA GLY A 175 5.02 -16.13 6.19
C GLY A 175 3.82 -15.37 6.75
N ILE A 176 4.02 -14.28 7.49
CA ILE A 176 2.93 -13.51 8.12
C ILE A 176 3.05 -12.03 7.74
N VAL A 177 1.95 -11.40 7.31
CA VAL A 177 1.85 -9.95 7.17
C VAL A 177 0.75 -9.39 8.05
N HIS A 178 0.85 -8.12 8.39
CA HIS A 178 -0.07 -7.42 9.27
C HIS A 178 -0.71 -6.25 8.52
N GLY A 179 -2.03 -6.10 8.70
CA GLY A 179 -2.77 -4.91 8.31
C GLY A 179 -3.34 -4.25 9.56
N THR A 180 -3.08 -2.96 9.71
CA THR A 180 -3.37 -2.24 10.96
C THR A 180 -3.93 -0.85 10.66
N VAL A 181 -4.79 -0.35 11.55
CA VAL A 181 -5.08 1.08 11.62
C VAL A 181 -4.69 1.66 12.97
N HIS A 182 -4.15 2.87 12.94
CA HIS A 182 -3.90 3.67 14.12
C HIS A 182 -4.70 4.98 14.12
N GLY A 183 -5.24 5.33 15.30
CA GLY A 183 -5.93 6.58 15.53
C GLY A 183 -6.03 6.92 17.02
N PRO A 184 -6.64 8.06 17.39
CA PRO A 184 -6.75 8.47 18.80
C PRO A 184 -7.50 7.42 19.63
N GLY A 185 -6.82 6.83 20.61
CA GLY A 185 -7.39 5.78 21.47
C GLY A 185 -7.18 4.35 20.97
N TYR A 186 -6.57 4.16 19.79
CA TYR A 186 -6.24 2.85 19.21
C TYR A 186 -4.96 2.97 18.38
N SER A 187 -3.80 3.17 19.03
CA SER A 187 -2.52 3.40 18.34
C SER A 187 -1.34 2.68 18.99
N GLY A 188 -0.19 2.67 18.30
CA GLY A 188 0.99 1.92 18.74
C GLY A 188 0.65 0.43 18.90
N ALA A 189 1.07 -0.18 20.01
CA ALA A 189 0.75 -1.58 20.30
C ALA A 189 -0.77 -1.86 20.49
N GLN A 190 -1.61 -0.83 20.56
CA GLN A 190 -3.07 -0.93 20.66
C GLN A 190 -3.77 -0.56 19.33
N GLY A 191 -3.04 -0.53 18.22
CA GLY A 191 -3.65 -0.45 16.89
C GLY A 191 -4.62 -1.60 16.64
N ILE A 192 -5.66 -1.35 15.83
CA ILE A 192 -6.59 -2.41 15.45
C ILE A 192 -5.94 -3.18 14.31
N SER A 193 -5.30 -4.30 14.65
CA SER A 193 -4.49 -5.09 13.73
C SER A 193 -5.11 -6.46 13.43
N ALA A 194 -4.79 -6.99 12.25
CA ALA A 194 -5.02 -8.38 11.89
C ALA A 194 -3.83 -8.93 11.11
N ALA A 195 -3.49 -10.20 11.39
CA ALA A 195 -2.47 -10.93 10.68
C ALA A 195 -3.08 -11.77 9.54
N TYR A 196 -2.33 -11.91 8.45
CA TYR A 196 -2.61 -12.85 7.37
C TYR A 196 -1.41 -13.78 7.20
N THR A 197 -1.66 -15.08 7.30
CA THR A 197 -0.63 -16.12 7.12
C THR A 197 -0.68 -16.66 5.70
N ALA A 198 0.48 -16.70 5.05
CA ALA A 198 0.63 -17.27 3.72
C ALA A 198 0.15 -18.75 3.71
N PRO A 199 -0.59 -19.17 2.67
CA PRO A 199 -1.01 -20.56 2.54
C PRO A 199 0.17 -21.53 2.49
N SER A 200 -0.06 -22.76 2.96
CA SER A 200 0.89 -23.88 2.85
C SER A 200 2.29 -23.62 3.43
N GLY A 201 2.43 -22.69 4.37
CA GLY A 201 3.71 -22.38 5.02
C GLY A 201 4.71 -21.65 4.11
N ALA A 202 4.24 -21.03 3.03
CA ALA A 202 5.08 -20.21 2.16
C ALA A 202 5.60 -18.96 2.88
N ALA A 203 6.66 -18.35 2.34
CA ALA A 203 7.13 -17.04 2.78
C ALA A 203 6.78 -15.98 1.73
N PHE A 204 6.25 -14.84 2.18
CA PHE A 204 5.98 -13.68 1.32
C PHE A 204 7.25 -13.09 0.69
N ALA A 205 8.41 -13.44 1.22
CA ALA A 205 9.70 -13.04 0.66
C ALA A 205 10.17 -13.94 -0.50
N ASP A 206 9.46 -15.03 -0.83
CA ASP A 206 9.84 -15.95 -1.92
C ASP A 206 9.41 -15.43 -3.30
N ASP A 207 8.27 -14.73 -3.38
CA ASP A 207 7.70 -14.20 -4.64
C ASP A 207 7.04 -12.83 -4.41
N PHE A 208 6.60 -12.21 -5.50
CA PHE A 208 5.77 -11.01 -5.45
C PHE A 208 4.33 -11.36 -5.10
N HIS A 209 3.75 -10.55 -4.21
CA HIS A 209 2.35 -10.60 -3.84
C HIS A 209 1.72 -9.22 -4.01
N VAL A 210 0.40 -9.18 -4.22
CA VAL A 210 -0.36 -7.93 -4.27
C VAL A 210 -0.94 -7.65 -2.90
N TYR A 211 -0.45 -6.60 -2.26
CA TYR A 211 -0.98 -6.10 -0.99
C TYR A 211 -1.86 -4.89 -1.25
N GLY A 212 -3.01 -4.81 -0.60
CA GLY A 212 -3.86 -3.65 -0.78
C GLY A 212 -4.97 -3.46 0.23
N VAL A 213 -5.57 -2.28 0.16
CA VAL A 213 -6.78 -1.93 0.89
C VAL A 213 -7.88 -1.46 -0.05
N ASP A 214 -9.10 -1.92 0.19
CA ASP A 214 -10.34 -1.31 -0.30
C ASP A 214 -10.85 -0.36 0.79
N TRP A 215 -10.67 0.95 0.59
CA TRP A 215 -10.99 2.00 1.55
C TRP A 215 -12.19 2.82 1.09
N ARG A 216 -13.24 2.87 1.92
CA ARG A 216 -14.52 3.55 1.68
C ARG A 216 -14.90 4.38 2.92
N PRO A 217 -15.87 5.30 2.83
CA PRO A 217 -16.37 6.02 4.01
C PRO A 217 -16.73 5.05 5.14
N GLY A 218 -16.07 5.19 6.29
CA GLY A 218 -16.31 4.36 7.48
C GLY A 218 -15.84 2.90 7.43
N SER A 219 -15.10 2.46 6.40
CA SER A 219 -14.61 1.08 6.31
C SER A 219 -13.30 0.95 5.51
N ILE A 220 -12.39 0.11 6.00
CA ILE A 220 -11.14 -0.28 5.32
C ILE A 220 -11.07 -1.80 5.32
N THR A 221 -10.86 -2.41 4.16
CA THR A 221 -10.70 -3.87 4.01
C THR A 221 -9.34 -4.19 3.42
N TRP A 222 -8.54 -5.01 4.11
CA TRP A 222 -7.23 -5.45 3.65
C TRP A 222 -7.32 -6.71 2.83
N THR A 223 -6.44 -6.78 1.82
CA THR A 223 -6.35 -7.88 0.89
C THR A 223 -4.89 -8.29 0.65
N VAL A 224 -4.67 -9.60 0.45
CA VAL A 224 -3.44 -10.17 -0.10
C VAL A 224 -3.82 -11.02 -1.30
N ASP A 225 -3.21 -10.77 -2.44
CA ASP A 225 -3.50 -11.43 -3.73
C ASP A 225 -5.02 -11.42 -4.07
N GLY A 226 -5.68 -10.30 -3.77
CA GLY A 226 -7.12 -10.11 -3.96
C GLY A 226 -8.02 -10.81 -2.94
N VAL A 227 -7.45 -11.57 -1.99
CA VAL A 227 -8.20 -12.23 -0.92
C VAL A 227 -8.31 -11.31 0.28
N ALA A 228 -9.53 -10.89 0.61
CA ALA A 228 -9.78 -10.10 1.82
C ALA A 228 -9.58 -10.94 3.09
N TYR A 229 -8.88 -10.39 4.08
CA TYR A 229 -8.62 -11.06 5.35
C TYR A 229 -9.07 -10.29 6.59
N ARG A 230 -9.27 -8.96 6.46
CA ARG A 230 -9.77 -8.12 7.54
C ARG A 230 -10.55 -6.95 7.00
N THR A 231 -11.67 -6.65 7.64
CA THR A 231 -12.36 -5.36 7.52
C THR A 231 -12.39 -4.69 8.88
N VAL A 232 -12.04 -3.41 8.93
CA VAL A 232 -12.24 -2.52 10.07
C VAL A 232 -13.23 -1.45 9.67
N THR A 233 -14.17 -1.16 10.56
CA THR A 233 -15.25 -0.21 10.37
C THR A 233 -15.26 0.81 11.50
N ARG A 234 -16.09 1.86 11.35
CA ARG A 234 -16.36 2.81 12.43
C ARG A 234 -16.89 2.14 13.71
N ALA A 235 -17.56 0.99 13.61
CA ALA A 235 -18.04 0.29 14.79
C ALA A 235 -16.90 -0.34 15.61
N ASP A 236 -15.81 -0.75 14.95
CA ASP A 236 -14.66 -1.40 15.58
C ASP A 236 -13.83 -0.43 16.44
N VAL A 237 -13.90 0.88 16.16
CA VAL A 237 -13.24 1.92 16.97
C VAL A 237 -14.08 2.35 18.19
N GLY A 238 -15.30 1.83 18.34
CA GLY A 238 -16.18 2.14 19.48
C GLY A 238 -16.52 3.63 19.59
N SER A 239 -16.25 4.22 20.76
CA SER A 239 -16.45 5.67 20.99
C SER A 239 -15.27 6.53 20.54
N ALA A 240 -14.17 5.91 20.10
CA ALA A 240 -12.99 6.63 19.64
C ALA A 240 -13.25 7.31 18.27
N PRO A 241 -12.56 8.41 17.96
CA PRO A 241 -12.72 9.10 16.67
C PRO A 241 -12.31 8.22 15.49
N TRP A 242 -13.16 8.13 14.47
CA TRP A 242 -12.80 7.60 13.16
C TRP A 242 -12.09 8.68 12.34
N VAL A 243 -10.79 8.51 12.06
CA VAL A 243 -9.92 9.53 11.45
C VAL A 243 -9.55 9.25 9.99
N PHE A 244 -10.25 8.32 9.32
CA PHE A 244 -9.95 7.87 7.96
C PHE A 244 -10.92 8.45 6.92
N ASP A 245 -11.55 9.59 7.19
CA ASP A 245 -12.46 10.27 6.26
C ASP A 245 -11.81 11.54 5.67
N LYS A 246 -10.51 11.45 5.31
CA LYS A 246 -9.69 12.55 4.79
C LYS A 246 -8.58 12.03 3.87
N PRO A 247 -7.81 12.88 3.16
CA PRO A 247 -6.72 12.42 2.30
C PRO A 247 -5.52 11.85 3.06
N PHE A 248 -4.90 10.80 2.50
CA PHE A 248 -3.71 10.12 3.02
C PHE A 248 -2.64 10.04 1.94
N PHE A 249 -1.36 10.15 2.31
CA PHE A 249 -0.23 9.89 1.41
C PHE A 249 0.37 8.51 1.68
N VAL A 250 1.04 7.94 0.67
CA VAL A 250 1.65 6.61 0.73
C VAL A 250 3.08 6.69 1.22
N ILE A 251 3.52 5.66 1.94
CA ILE A 251 4.89 5.44 2.39
C ILE A 251 5.35 4.02 2.05
N LEU A 252 6.59 3.89 1.58
CA LEU A 252 7.29 2.63 1.36
C LEU A 252 8.64 2.69 2.06
N ASN A 253 8.97 1.71 2.91
CA ASN A 253 10.27 1.63 3.56
C ASN A 253 10.67 0.20 3.93
N VAL A 254 11.95 0.06 4.27
CA VAL A 254 12.48 -1.11 4.99
C VAL A 254 13.21 -0.60 6.23
N ALA A 255 12.60 -0.77 7.40
CA ALA A 255 13.26 -0.51 8.67
C ALA A 255 14.20 -1.68 9.03
N VAL A 256 15.19 -1.36 9.88
CA VAL A 256 16.13 -2.32 10.47
C VAL A 256 16.14 -2.08 11.97
N GLY A 257 15.85 -3.11 12.74
CA GLY A 257 15.64 -3.00 14.18
C GLY A 257 14.31 -2.37 14.54
N GLY A 258 14.01 -2.40 15.83
CA GLY A 258 12.81 -1.78 16.40
C GLY A 258 12.26 -2.60 17.56
N ASN A 259 11.35 -1.99 18.32
CA ASN A 259 10.72 -2.64 19.48
C ASN A 259 9.99 -3.93 19.11
N TRP A 260 9.36 -3.96 17.92
CA TRP A 260 8.59 -5.11 17.44
C TRP A 260 9.44 -6.15 16.69
N PRO A 261 10.18 -5.81 15.61
CA PRO A 261 10.99 -6.81 14.90
C PRO A 261 12.18 -7.30 15.72
N GLY A 262 12.55 -6.62 16.82
CA GLY A 262 13.81 -6.82 17.52
C GLY A 262 15.01 -6.35 16.69
N SER A 263 16.21 -6.46 17.25
CA SER A 263 17.44 -6.10 16.54
C SER A 263 17.88 -7.22 15.58
N PRO A 264 18.61 -6.92 14.50
CA PRO A 264 19.33 -7.94 13.73
C PRO A 264 20.32 -8.72 14.60
N ASP A 265 20.54 -9.99 14.27
CA ASP A 265 21.44 -10.88 15.00
C ASP A 265 22.38 -11.65 14.04
N ALA A 266 23.05 -12.70 14.54
CA ALA A 266 23.96 -13.51 13.74
C ALA A 266 23.29 -14.29 12.59
N SER A 267 21.96 -14.43 12.59
CA SER A 267 21.18 -15.04 11.52
C SER A 267 20.83 -14.03 10.40
N SER A 268 20.80 -12.73 10.71
CA SER A 268 20.50 -11.68 9.74
C SER A 268 21.55 -11.63 8.63
N ARG A 269 21.10 -11.48 7.38
CA ARG A 269 21.95 -11.37 6.20
C ARG A 269 21.66 -10.04 5.52
N PHE A 270 22.69 -9.26 5.24
CA PHE A 270 22.57 -7.99 4.53
C PHE A 270 23.39 -8.04 3.23
N PRO A 271 22.99 -7.30 2.18
CA PRO A 271 21.83 -6.40 2.12
C PRO A 271 20.48 -7.16 2.07
N GLN A 272 19.39 -6.45 2.39
CA GLN A 272 18.01 -6.91 2.26
C GLN A 272 17.22 -5.99 1.35
N GLN A 273 16.35 -6.55 0.51
CA GLN A 273 15.67 -5.81 -0.56
C GLN A 273 14.16 -5.99 -0.50
N MET A 274 13.43 -4.88 -0.49
CA MET A 274 12.03 -4.83 -0.88
C MET A 274 11.95 -4.41 -2.35
N THR A 275 11.37 -5.27 -3.19
CA THR A 275 11.19 -5.02 -4.63
C THR A 275 9.73 -4.70 -4.89
N VAL A 276 9.44 -3.58 -5.53
CA VAL A 276 8.08 -3.13 -5.85
C VAL A 276 7.95 -3.01 -7.36
N ASP A 277 7.06 -3.83 -7.94
CA ASP A 277 6.79 -3.87 -9.39
C ASP A 277 5.89 -2.71 -9.81
N TRP A 278 4.81 -2.48 -9.07
CA TRP A 278 3.95 -1.32 -9.29
C TRP A 278 3.21 -0.92 -8.02
N LEU A 279 2.78 0.34 -7.99
CA LEU A 279 1.78 0.86 -7.07
C LEU A 279 0.64 1.45 -7.89
N ARG A 280 -0.61 1.13 -7.54
CA ARG A 280 -1.80 1.61 -8.23
C ARG A 280 -2.86 2.05 -7.24
N VAL A 281 -3.55 3.13 -7.59
CA VAL A 281 -4.71 3.65 -6.88
C VAL A 281 -5.88 3.72 -7.84
N HIS A 282 -6.94 3.00 -7.52
CA HIS A 282 -8.18 2.98 -8.29
C HIS A 282 -9.31 3.64 -7.51
N GLN A 283 -10.25 4.25 -8.22
CA GLN A 283 -11.54 4.60 -7.64
C GLN A 283 -12.27 3.31 -7.27
N ASN A 284 -12.97 3.32 -6.13
CA ASN A 284 -13.91 2.25 -5.82
C ASN A 284 -14.99 2.16 -6.92
N ALA A 285 -15.30 0.94 -7.35
CA ALA A 285 -16.51 0.64 -8.11
C ALA A 285 -17.76 0.84 -7.24
#